data_AF-A0A3D6APF0-F1
#
_entry.id   AF-A0A3D6APF0-F1
#
_cell.length_a   1.000
_cell.length_b   1.000
_cell.length_c   1.000
_cell.angle_alpha   90.00
_cell.angle_beta   90.00
_cell.angle_gamma   90.00
#
_symmetry.space_group_name_H-M   'P 1'
#
loop_
_entity.id
_entity.type
_entity.pdbx_description
1 polymer ?
#
loop_
_entity_poly.entity_id
_entity_poly.type
_entity_poly.pdbx_seq_one_letter_code
_entity_poly.pdbx_strand_id
1 'polypeptide(L)'
;MSDRSNFISGRQTLLSAAPVFMLGLLLGNPAHGAAAVPWLNQPAAEKAPPASTAARGARPCAGNDLQIVAGQAGAYRGQATQEIRLINISAETCHLVGFPSAQLLPAGEAPQTMGANENAAHLTNARIDLEPGEEAVMLVGTPGTCEAANGPQRKVSKRLKLALPGGGLKTLEGVHIDTLCGRASVIKFHPVHNEAAAKARIAMAGPSLSQLTGTLSAPDEAARGSTLYFTVTLSNPTASPIPLAPCPAYTQSVYADGKASSSTLRLNCGAVGAQIAPNSSVNFEMQAQVPADLPAGGAKLSWKLEDGPGTGKLISLR
;
A
#
# COMPACT_ATOMS: atom_id res chain seq x y z
N MET A 1 38.51 -38.12 -65.17
CA MET A 1 39.68 -38.48 -66.01
C MET A 1 39.99 -37.28 -66.89
N SER A 2 41.22 -36.78 -66.77
CA SER A 2 41.94 -35.80 -67.65
C SER A 2 41.35 -34.39 -67.75
N ASP A 3 41.94 -33.32 -67.21
CA ASP A 3 43.32 -32.79 -67.20
C ASP A 3 43.73 -32.04 -68.49
N ARG A 4 44.25 -30.80 -68.28
CA ARG A 4 45.02 -29.87 -69.16
C ARG A 4 44.31 -29.21 -70.36
N SER A 5 44.63 -28.00 -70.84
CA SER A 5 45.47 -26.85 -70.43
C SER A 5 45.33 -25.74 -71.50
N ASN A 6 45.48 -24.46 -71.08
CA ASN A 6 46.04 -23.29 -71.79
C ASN A 6 45.39 -22.73 -73.09
N PHE A 7 45.10 -21.41 -73.11
CA PHE A 7 45.91 -20.39 -73.82
C PHE A 7 45.51 -18.94 -73.46
N ILE A 8 46.45 -18.04 -73.74
CA ILE A 8 46.69 -16.67 -73.26
C ILE A 8 45.96 -15.57 -74.10
N SER A 9 45.88 -14.36 -73.51
CA SER A 9 45.79 -13.01 -74.15
C SER A 9 44.40 -12.36 -74.10
N GLY A 10 44.19 -11.10 -73.68
CA GLY A 10 45.11 -10.04 -73.31
C GLY A 10 44.31 -8.86 -72.72
N ARG A 11 44.99 -8.04 -71.92
CA ARG A 11 44.52 -6.79 -71.33
C ARG A 11 44.07 -5.80 -72.41
N GLN A 12 42.90 -5.19 -72.24
CA GLN A 12 42.71 -3.74 -72.43
C GLN A 12 41.72 -3.18 -71.39
N THR A 13 42.27 -2.34 -70.52
CA THR A 13 41.61 -1.36 -69.66
C THR A 13 40.88 -0.32 -70.49
N LEU A 14 39.70 0.14 -70.03
CA LEU A 14 39.39 1.57 -69.84
C LEU A 14 38.00 1.73 -69.17
N LEU A 15 38.06 2.23 -67.94
CA LEU A 15 37.11 3.03 -67.16
C LEU A 15 35.62 2.99 -67.52
N SER A 16 34.82 2.41 -66.61
CA SER A 16 33.46 2.89 -66.35
C SER A 16 33.26 3.01 -64.84
N ALA A 17 32.78 4.18 -64.42
CA ALA A 17 32.55 4.55 -63.03
C ALA A 17 31.48 3.65 -62.40
N ALA A 18 31.82 3.01 -61.28
CA ALA A 18 30.87 2.35 -60.40
C ALA A 18 30.61 3.24 -59.17
N PRO A 19 29.36 3.44 -58.74
CA PRO A 19 29.07 4.13 -57.50
C PRO A 19 29.49 3.22 -56.34
N VAL A 20 30.31 3.77 -55.44
CA VAL A 20 30.60 3.12 -54.15
C VAL A 20 29.31 3.13 -53.34
N PHE A 21 28.62 2.00 -53.30
CA PHE A 21 27.62 1.72 -52.27
C PHE A 21 28.38 1.57 -50.94
N MET A 22 28.48 2.68 -50.20
CA MET A 22 28.79 2.65 -48.78
C MET A 22 27.64 1.92 -48.08
N LEU A 23 27.85 0.64 -47.78
CA LEU A 23 27.06 -0.10 -46.82
C LEU A 23 27.35 0.49 -45.43
N GLY A 24 26.70 1.61 -45.14
CA GLY A 24 26.73 2.21 -43.81
C GLY A 24 26.04 1.25 -42.85
N LEU A 25 26.83 0.53 -42.05
CA LEU A 25 26.39 -0.04 -40.80
C LEU A 25 25.72 1.08 -40.00
N LEU A 26 24.38 1.09 -39.98
CA LEU A 26 23.60 1.82 -38.99
C LEU A 26 23.88 1.14 -37.65
N LEU A 27 25.00 1.51 -37.03
CA LEU A 27 25.16 1.41 -35.60
C LEU A 27 24.01 2.21 -35.01
N GLY A 28 23.02 1.50 -34.49
CA GLY A 28 21.91 2.09 -33.77
C GLY A 28 22.47 3.07 -32.75
N ASN A 29 22.02 4.32 -32.83
CA ASN A 29 22.26 5.30 -31.78
C ASN A 29 21.84 4.65 -30.46
N PRO A 30 22.73 4.57 -29.45
CA PRO A 30 22.26 4.29 -28.10
C PRO A 30 21.23 5.38 -27.76
N ALA A 31 20.09 4.95 -27.20
CA ALA A 31 19.04 5.84 -26.74
C ALA A 31 19.68 6.99 -25.96
N HIS A 32 19.54 8.21 -26.48
CA HIS A 32 19.99 9.41 -25.80
C HIS A 32 19.37 9.41 -24.41
N GLY A 33 20.20 9.51 -23.38
CA GLY A 33 19.73 9.68 -22.00
C GLY A 33 18.68 10.79 -21.99
N ALA A 34 17.46 10.44 -21.61
CA ALA A 34 16.35 11.39 -21.63
C ALA A 34 16.76 12.64 -20.84
N ALA A 35 16.77 13.79 -21.51
CA ALA A 35 17.00 15.07 -20.86
C ALA A 35 16.02 15.20 -19.69
N ALA A 36 16.50 15.69 -18.55
CA ALA A 36 15.66 15.88 -17.38
C ALA A 36 14.51 16.83 -17.72
N VAL A 37 13.34 16.54 -17.18
CA VAL A 37 12.12 17.32 -17.36
C VAL A 37 12.32 18.65 -16.63
N PRO A 38 12.24 19.81 -17.32
CA PRO A 38 12.47 21.10 -16.69
C PRO A 38 11.47 21.40 -15.59
N TRP A 39 11.95 22.07 -14.54
CA TRP A 39 11.12 22.53 -13.43
C TRP A 39 10.02 23.48 -13.91
N LEU A 40 8.83 23.35 -13.32
CA LEU A 40 7.70 24.22 -13.58
C LEU A 40 7.31 24.98 -12.31
N ASN A 41 7.46 26.31 -12.34
CA ASN A 41 7.02 27.17 -11.25
C ASN A 41 5.50 27.43 -11.33
N GLN A 42 4.71 26.38 -11.10
CA GLN A 42 3.26 26.48 -11.06
C GLN A 42 2.76 26.09 -9.67
N PRO A 43 2.34 27.07 -8.84
CA PRO A 43 1.73 26.79 -7.55
C PRO A 43 0.53 25.85 -7.71
N ALA A 44 0.43 24.89 -6.80
CA ALA A 44 -0.78 24.10 -6.65
C ALA A 44 -1.40 24.45 -5.29
N ALA A 45 -2.73 24.54 -5.23
CA ALA A 45 -3.40 24.48 -3.94
C ALA A 45 -3.07 23.12 -3.33
N GLU A 46 -2.65 23.11 -2.07
CA GLU A 46 -2.65 21.88 -1.28
C GLU A 46 -4.07 21.30 -1.40
N LYS A 47 -4.17 20.07 -1.94
CA LYS A 47 -5.46 19.40 -2.06
C LYS A 47 -6.06 19.38 -0.67
N ALA A 48 -7.25 19.95 -0.53
CA ALA A 48 -8.06 19.76 0.67
C ALA A 48 -8.01 18.25 0.96
N PRO A 49 -7.72 17.83 2.21
CA PRO A 49 -7.64 16.42 2.56
C PRO A 49 -8.82 15.74 1.88
N PRO A 50 -8.59 14.68 1.09
CA PRO A 50 -9.58 14.15 0.16
C PRO A 50 -10.90 14.15 0.92
N ALA A 51 -11.89 14.89 0.42
CA ALA A 51 -13.23 14.85 0.99
C ALA A 51 -13.52 13.37 1.10
N SER A 52 -13.48 12.87 2.35
CA SER A 52 -13.38 11.45 2.62
C SER A 52 -14.40 10.82 1.71
N THR A 53 -13.95 10.03 0.73
CA THR A 53 -14.87 9.37 -0.19
C THR A 53 -15.86 8.68 0.71
N ALA A 54 -17.06 9.25 0.78
CA ALA A 54 -18.12 8.84 1.65
C ALA A 54 -18.61 7.52 1.05
N ALA A 55 -17.89 6.44 1.36
CA ALA A 55 -18.21 5.05 1.03
C ALA A 55 -17.25 4.02 1.69
N ARG A 56 -16.36 4.37 2.63
CA ARG A 56 -15.75 3.34 3.49
C ARG A 56 -16.74 2.99 4.60
N GLY A 57 -17.61 2.01 4.30
CA GLY A 57 -18.61 1.44 5.18
C GLY A 57 -19.32 2.50 6.03
N ALA A 58 -20.14 3.36 5.43
CA ALA A 58 -20.77 4.46 6.17
C ALA A 58 -21.67 3.95 7.31
N ARG A 59 -22.25 2.76 7.15
CA ARG A 59 -23.11 2.12 8.14
C ARG A 59 -22.42 0.96 8.86
N PRO A 60 -22.71 0.76 10.16
CA PRO A 60 -22.23 -0.40 10.89
C PRO A 60 -22.81 -1.70 10.32
N CYS A 61 -22.05 -2.79 10.35
CA CYS A 61 -22.52 -4.10 9.89
C CYS A 61 -23.66 -4.60 10.79
N ALA A 62 -24.79 -4.92 10.19
CA ALA A 62 -25.93 -5.57 10.83
C ALA A 62 -25.83 -7.09 10.70
N GLY A 63 -26.63 -7.82 11.49
CA GLY A 63 -26.64 -9.29 11.45
C GLY A 63 -26.93 -9.87 10.07
N ASN A 64 -27.76 -9.22 9.24
CA ASN A 64 -28.08 -9.72 7.90
C ASN A 64 -26.99 -9.45 6.86
N ASP A 65 -26.05 -8.55 7.15
CA ASP A 65 -24.90 -8.30 6.26
C ASP A 65 -23.82 -9.36 6.43
N LEU A 66 -23.83 -10.09 7.55
CA LEU A 66 -22.74 -10.98 7.94
C LEU A 66 -23.17 -12.44 7.94
N GLN A 67 -22.39 -13.27 7.24
CA GLN A 67 -22.31 -14.68 7.53
C GLN A 67 -21.29 -14.86 8.65
N ILE A 68 -21.75 -15.44 9.76
CA ILE A 68 -20.92 -15.68 10.93
C ILE A 68 -20.81 -17.18 11.14
N VAL A 69 -19.59 -17.70 11.20
CA VAL A 69 -19.33 -19.15 11.33
C VAL A 69 -18.27 -19.42 12.40
N ALA A 70 -18.38 -20.57 13.06
CA ALA A 70 -17.32 -21.07 13.92
C ALA A 70 -16.12 -21.52 13.06
N GLY A 71 -14.95 -21.01 13.37
CA GLY A 71 -13.67 -21.42 12.78
C GLY A 71 -13.02 -22.55 13.57
N GLN A 72 -11.70 -22.68 13.43
CA GLN A 72 -10.95 -23.74 14.10
C GLN A 72 -10.83 -23.47 15.61
N ALA A 73 -10.78 -24.56 16.37
CA ALA A 73 -10.34 -24.52 17.77
C ALA A 73 -8.85 -24.82 17.84
N GLY A 74 -8.15 -24.28 18.84
CA GLY A 74 -6.71 -24.43 18.94
C GLY A 74 -6.14 -23.88 20.24
N ALA A 75 -4.84 -23.58 20.22
CA ALA A 75 -4.14 -22.97 21.34
C ALA A 75 -3.43 -21.68 20.89
N TYR A 76 -3.51 -20.63 21.71
CA TYR A 76 -2.80 -19.38 21.48
C TYR A 76 -2.25 -18.82 22.79
N ARG A 77 -0.92 -18.78 22.92
CA ARG A 77 -0.22 -18.19 24.08
C ARG A 77 -0.78 -18.64 25.44
N GLY A 78 -0.96 -19.95 25.63
CA GLY A 78 -1.47 -20.53 26.87
C GLY A 78 -3.00 -20.46 27.05
N GLN A 79 -3.73 -19.96 26.04
CA GLN A 79 -5.19 -20.02 25.99
C GLN A 79 -5.63 -21.20 25.12
N ALA A 80 -6.70 -21.89 25.52
CA ALA A 80 -7.51 -22.68 24.60
C ALA A 80 -8.43 -21.72 23.84
N THR A 81 -8.49 -21.85 22.52
CA THR A 81 -9.12 -20.83 21.66
C THR A 81 -10.15 -21.39 20.71
N GLN A 82 -11.16 -20.58 20.41
CA GLN A 82 -12.15 -20.80 19.36
C GLN A 82 -12.16 -19.59 18.42
N GLU A 83 -11.94 -19.82 17.13
CA GLU A 83 -12.12 -18.80 16.11
C GLU A 83 -13.59 -18.60 15.77
N ILE A 84 -13.98 -17.34 15.54
CA ILE A 84 -15.26 -16.93 14.99
C ILE A 84 -14.97 -16.05 13.78
N ARG A 85 -15.49 -16.43 12.61
CA ARG A 85 -15.27 -15.74 11.34
C ARG A 85 -16.52 -14.94 10.98
N LEU A 86 -16.35 -13.66 10.66
CA LEU A 86 -17.41 -12.74 10.28
C LEU A 86 -17.17 -12.28 8.85
N ILE A 87 -17.96 -12.80 7.91
CA ILE A 87 -17.80 -12.56 6.47
C ILE A 87 -18.91 -11.62 6.02
N ASN A 88 -18.57 -10.52 5.35
CA ASN A 88 -19.56 -9.64 4.73
C ASN A 88 -20.14 -10.32 3.47
N ILE A 89 -21.41 -10.68 3.53
CA ILE A 89 -22.18 -11.28 2.43
C ILE A 89 -23.13 -10.29 1.76
N SER A 90 -23.16 -9.04 2.24
CA SER A 90 -23.94 -7.99 1.59
C SER A 90 -23.24 -7.48 0.33
N ALA A 91 -23.98 -6.75 -0.50
CA ALA A 91 -23.42 -6.09 -1.69
C ALA A 91 -22.70 -4.76 -1.35
N GLU A 92 -22.72 -4.33 -0.09
CA GLU A 92 -22.20 -3.04 0.34
C GLU A 92 -21.06 -3.19 1.35
N THR A 93 -20.14 -2.25 1.37
CA THR A 93 -19.16 -2.14 2.44
C THR A 93 -19.87 -1.73 3.74
N CYS A 94 -19.55 -2.39 4.85
CA CYS A 94 -20.01 -2.01 6.19
C CYS A 94 -18.81 -1.96 7.15
N HIS A 95 -19.01 -1.46 8.38
CA HIS A 95 -17.93 -1.40 9.37
C HIS A 95 -18.31 -2.03 10.72
N LEU A 96 -17.29 -2.52 11.42
CA LEU A 96 -17.36 -2.96 12.82
C LEU A 96 -16.52 -2.01 13.65
N VAL A 97 -17.08 -1.47 14.74
CA VAL A 97 -16.33 -0.76 15.78
C VAL A 97 -16.34 -1.63 17.02
N GLY A 98 -15.14 -2.05 17.42
CA GLY A 98 -14.98 -3.13 18.38
C GLY A 98 -15.46 -4.47 17.86
N PHE A 99 -15.26 -5.52 18.65
CA PHE A 99 -15.88 -6.81 18.39
C PHE A 99 -17.37 -6.78 18.79
N PRO A 100 -18.24 -7.56 18.12
CA PRO A 100 -19.65 -7.65 18.50
C PRO A 100 -19.85 -8.06 19.95
N SER A 101 -20.89 -7.52 20.61
CA SER A 101 -21.21 -7.94 21.97
C SER A 101 -21.53 -9.42 22.00
N ALA A 102 -20.81 -10.17 22.83
CA ALA A 102 -20.81 -11.63 22.78
C ALA A 102 -21.29 -12.24 24.10
N GLN A 103 -22.18 -13.23 24.01
CA GLN A 103 -22.70 -13.99 25.15
C GLN A 103 -22.57 -15.49 24.88
N LEU A 104 -21.89 -16.21 25.75
CA LEU A 104 -21.95 -17.67 25.77
C LEU A 104 -23.33 -18.10 26.28
N LEU A 105 -23.84 -19.18 25.68
CA LEU A 105 -25.12 -19.79 26.08
C LEU A 105 -24.88 -21.25 26.54
N PRO A 106 -24.32 -21.47 27.75
CA PRO A 106 -24.08 -22.82 28.25
C PRO A 106 -25.39 -23.56 28.46
N ALA A 107 -25.35 -24.90 28.38
CA ALA A 107 -26.54 -25.72 28.57
C ALA A 107 -26.94 -25.77 30.04
N GLY A 108 -28.18 -25.41 30.36
CA GLY A 108 -28.69 -25.45 31.74
C GLY A 108 -28.17 -24.35 32.67
N GLU A 109 -27.41 -23.38 32.15
CA GLU A 109 -26.88 -22.25 32.92
C GLU A 109 -27.33 -20.91 32.34
N ALA A 110 -27.18 -19.83 33.12
CA ALA A 110 -27.45 -18.48 32.65
C ALA A 110 -26.45 -18.05 31.56
N PRO A 111 -26.87 -17.19 30.60
CA PRO A 111 -25.97 -16.60 29.62
C PRO A 111 -24.78 -15.86 30.27
N GLN A 112 -23.60 -16.01 29.69
CA GLN A 112 -22.37 -15.39 30.21
C GLN A 112 -21.84 -14.35 29.21
N THR A 113 -21.84 -13.08 29.58
CA THR A 113 -21.26 -12.02 28.76
C THR A 113 -19.74 -12.11 28.73
N MET A 114 -19.17 -11.95 27.53
CA MET A 114 -17.74 -11.89 27.28
C MET A 114 -17.32 -10.46 26.96
N GLY A 115 -16.19 -10.06 27.54
CA GLY A 115 -15.51 -8.80 27.21
C GLY A 115 -14.17 -9.05 26.52
N ALA A 116 -13.43 -7.98 26.29
CA ALA A 116 -12.04 -8.07 25.88
C ALA A 116 -11.22 -8.69 27.01
N ASN A 117 -10.17 -9.42 26.66
CA ASN A 117 -9.14 -9.76 27.63
C ASN A 117 -8.49 -8.48 28.16
N GLU A 118 -8.03 -8.49 29.42
CA GLU A 118 -7.37 -7.34 30.06
C GLU A 118 -6.19 -6.78 29.25
N ASN A 119 -5.43 -7.66 28.59
CA ASN A 119 -4.29 -7.30 27.74
C ASN A 119 -4.70 -6.90 26.31
N ALA A 120 -6.00 -6.97 26.01
CA ALA A 120 -6.58 -6.72 24.70
C ALA A 120 -7.65 -5.61 24.74
N ALA A 121 -7.59 -4.70 25.72
CA ALA A 121 -8.55 -3.62 25.88
C ALA A 121 -8.68 -2.73 24.63
N HIS A 122 -7.61 -2.59 23.82
CA HIS A 122 -7.62 -1.85 22.56
C HIS A 122 -8.63 -2.39 21.53
N LEU A 123 -9.04 -3.66 21.64
CA LEU A 123 -9.98 -4.29 20.72
C LEU A 123 -11.39 -3.71 20.81
N THR A 124 -11.78 -3.04 21.89
CA THR A 124 -13.14 -2.47 22.04
C THR A 124 -13.39 -1.26 21.16
N ASN A 125 -12.33 -0.59 20.69
CA ASN A 125 -12.39 0.59 19.83
C ASN A 125 -11.82 0.34 18.42
N ALA A 126 -11.37 -0.88 18.13
CA ALA A 126 -10.78 -1.22 16.84
C ALA A 126 -11.84 -1.10 15.73
N ARG A 127 -11.55 -0.31 14.69
CA ARG A 127 -12.42 -0.20 13.51
C ARG A 127 -11.94 -1.15 12.42
N ILE A 128 -12.86 -1.95 11.88
CA ILE A 128 -12.65 -2.79 10.71
C ILE A 128 -13.73 -2.47 9.68
N ASP A 129 -13.33 -1.94 8.53
CA ASP A 129 -14.22 -1.84 7.37
C ASP A 129 -14.15 -3.19 6.62
N LEU A 130 -15.31 -3.75 6.27
CA LEU A 130 -15.45 -5.00 5.53
C LEU A 130 -16.16 -4.75 4.21
N GLU A 131 -15.44 -4.86 3.10
CA GLU A 131 -16.05 -4.89 1.77
C GLU A 131 -16.80 -6.22 1.51
N PRO A 132 -17.67 -6.30 0.48
CA PRO A 132 -18.30 -7.56 0.09
C PRO A 132 -17.27 -8.68 -0.09
N GLY A 133 -17.48 -9.80 0.61
CA GLY A 133 -16.60 -10.98 0.62
C GLY A 133 -15.39 -10.89 1.54
N GLU A 134 -15.13 -9.75 2.19
CA GLU A 134 -14.10 -9.65 3.22
C GLU A 134 -14.54 -10.23 4.55
N GLU A 135 -13.55 -10.49 5.40
CA GLU A 135 -13.76 -11.15 6.67
C GLU A 135 -12.97 -10.50 7.80
N ALA A 136 -13.56 -10.51 9.00
CA ALA A 136 -12.85 -10.34 10.26
C ALA A 136 -12.85 -11.65 11.07
N VAL A 137 -11.75 -11.90 11.75
CA VAL A 137 -11.62 -13.01 12.71
C VAL A 137 -11.67 -12.45 14.12
N MET A 138 -12.57 -13.01 14.94
CA MET A 138 -12.63 -12.83 16.38
C MET A 138 -12.15 -14.11 17.05
N LEU A 139 -11.09 -14.03 17.86
CA LEU A 139 -10.56 -15.17 18.60
C LEU A 139 -11.04 -15.07 20.06
N VAL A 140 -11.80 -16.08 20.48
CA VAL A 140 -12.25 -16.24 21.87
C VAL A 140 -11.30 -17.19 22.58
N GLY A 141 -10.81 -16.81 23.77
CA GLY A 141 -9.88 -17.61 24.56
C GLY A 141 -10.37 -17.85 25.99
N THR A 142 -10.03 -19.03 26.51
CA THR A 142 -10.08 -19.38 27.95
C THR A 142 -8.71 -19.88 28.40
N PRO A 143 -8.36 -19.78 29.70
CA PRO A 143 -7.10 -20.34 30.19
C PRO A 143 -6.96 -21.81 29.80
N GLY A 144 -5.83 -22.19 29.20
CA GLY A 144 -5.65 -23.53 28.61
C GLY A 144 -5.44 -24.63 29.64
N THR A 145 -5.05 -24.30 30.88
CA THR A 145 -4.77 -25.28 31.94
C THR A 145 -5.22 -24.75 33.30
N CYS A 146 -5.65 -25.67 34.17
CA CYS A 146 -6.01 -25.44 35.57
C CYS A 146 -6.09 -26.79 36.29
N GLU A 147 -6.12 -26.79 37.62
CA GLU A 147 -6.23 -28.02 38.41
C GLU A 147 -7.52 -28.80 38.09
N ALA A 148 -8.64 -28.09 37.90
CA ALA A 148 -9.92 -28.69 37.55
C ALA A 148 -9.91 -29.46 36.21
N ALA A 149 -8.98 -29.15 35.30
CA ALA A 149 -8.83 -29.85 34.02
C ALA A 149 -8.35 -31.30 34.17
N ASN A 150 -7.77 -31.66 35.33
CA ASN A 150 -7.34 -33.03 35.63
C ASN A 150 -8.52 -33.97 35.92
N GLY A 151 -9.72 -33.43 36.15
CA GLY A 151 -10.94 -34.20 36.38
C GLY A 151 -11.72 -34.55 35.11
N PRO A 152 -12.76 -35.41 35.21
CA PRO A 152 -13.61 -35.79 34.08
C PRO A 152 -14.64 -34.71 33.69
N GLN A 153 -14.80 -33.68 34.51
CA GLN A 153 -15.76 -32.60 34.25
C GLN A 153 -15.34 -31.75 33.05
N ARG A 154 -16.32 -31.25 32.30
CA ARG A 154 -16.13 -30.33 31.17
C ARG A 154 -17.22 -29.27 31.21
N LYS A 155 -16.85 -28.01 30.97
CA LYS A 155 -17.79 -26.89 30.90
C LYS A 155 -17.75 -26.27 29.52
N VAL A 156 -18.17 -27.06 28.53
CA VAL A 156 -18.12 -26.66 27.12
C VAL A 156 -19.44 -26.02 26.71
N SER A 157 -19.38 -24.75 26.32
CA SER A 157 -20.48 -24.10 25.61
C SER A 157 -20.39 -24.39 24.12
N LYS A 158 -21.51 -24.84 23.53
CA LYS A 158 -21.65 -25.08 22.09
C LYS A 158 -22.34 -23.95 21.33
N ARG A 159 -22.73 -22.91 22.06
CA ARG A 159 -23.53 -21.81 21.54
C ARG A 159 -22.96 -20.47 21.95
N LEU A 160 -22.92 -19.57 20.98
CA LEU A 160 -22.46 -18.21 21.14
C LEU A 160 -23.48 -17.27 20.49
N LYS A 161 -23.97 -16.28 21.25
CA LYS A 161 -24.84 -15.24 20.72
C LYS A 161 -24.05 -13.94 20.54
N LEU A 162 -24.17 -13.34 19.38
CA LEU A 162 -23.55 -12.07 19.01
C LEU A 162 -24.64 -11.02 18.75
N ALA A 163 -24.46 -9.82 19.30
CA ALA A 163 -25.21 -8.63 18.94
C ALA A 163 -24.31 -7.71 18.10
N LEU A 164 -24.75 -7.42 16.89
CA LEU A 164 -23.98 -6.68 15.90
C LEU A 164 -24.22 -5.17 16.08
N PRO A 165 -23.21 -4.32 15.80
CA PRO A 165 -23.31 -2.87 16.01
C PRO A 165 -24.35 -2.21 15.11
N GLY A 166 -24.60 -2.75 13.90
CA GLY A 166 -25.69 -2.31 13.02
C GLY A 166 -27.05 -2.88 13.36
N GLY A 167 -27.16 -3.60 14.49
CA GLY A 167 -28.37 -4.27 14.93
C GLY A 167 -28.46 -5.72 14.45
N GLY A 168 -29.39 -6.45 15.06
CA GLY A 168 -29.58 -7.88 14.83
C GLY A 168 -28.77 -8.76 15.79
N LEU A 169 -29.33 -9.94 16.06
CA LEU A 169 -28.73 -10.97 16.88
C LEU A 169 -28.43 -12.19 16.00
N LYS A 170 -27.25 -12.79 16.18
CA LYS A 170 -26.89 -14.06 15.56
C LYS A 170 -26.49 -15.05 16.64
N THR A 171 -27.12 -16.21 16.63
CA THR A 171 -26.69 -17.35 17.45
C THR A 171 -25.89 -18.29 16.58
N LEU A 172 -24.64 -18.49 16.95
CA LEU A 172 -23.75 -19.49 16.40
C LEU A 172 -23.90 -20.78 17.18
N GLU A 173 -24.12 -21.85 16.44
CA GLU A 173 -24.04 -23.23 16.91
C GLU A 173 -22.66 -23.80 16.58
N GLY A 174 -22.24 -24.85 17.30
CA GLY A 174 -21.04 -25.61 16.96
C GLY A 174 -19.71 -24.98 17.41
N VAL A 175 -19.75 -23.89 18.19
CA VAL A 175 -18.53 -23.42 18.88
C VAL A 175 -18.09 -24.44 19.92
N HIS A 176 -16.81 -24.43 20.30
CA HIS A 176 -16.30 -25.29 21.37
C HIS A 176 -15.51 -24.45 22.37
N ILE A 177 -16.19 -23.86 23.34
CA ILE A 177 -15.58 -22.95 24.31
C ILE A 177 -15.66 -23.59 25.69
N ASP A 178 -14.54 -24.12 26.18
CA ASP A 178 -14.44 -24.73 27.51
C ASP A 178 -14.08 -23.69 28.56
N THR A 179 -15.01 -23.41 29.47
CA THR A 179 -14.86 -22.43 30.55
C THR A 179 -14.46 -23.07 31.89
N LEU A 180 -14.07 -24.35 31.90
CA LEU A 180 -13.67 -25.06 33.11
C LEU A 180 -12.52 -24.36 33.84
N CYS A 181 -11.54 -23.86 33.10
CA CYS A 181 -10.34 -23.23 33.64
C CYS A 181 -10.42 -21.70 33.78
N GLY A 182 -11.56 -21.11 33.42
CA GLY A 182 -11.76 -19.68 33.56
C GLY A 182 -12.77 -19.12 32.57
N ARG A 183 -13.04 -17.84 32.72
CA ARG A 183 -14.01 -17.13 31.87
C ARG A 183 -13.44 -16.95 30.46
N ALA A 184 -14.33 -17.04 29.47
CA ALA A 184 -13.98 -16.73 28.11
C ALA A 184 -13.89 -15.22 27.89
N SER A 185 -12.94 -14.81 27.05
CA SER A 185 -12.72 -13.41 26.66
C SER A 185 -12.31 -13.32 25.19
N VAL A 186 -12.55 -12.18 24.56
CA VAL A 186 -12.03 -11.91 23.22
C VAL A 186 -10.57 -11.48 23.34
N ILE A 187 -9.68 -12.29 22.77
CA ILE A 187 -8.23 -12.10 22.86
C ILE A 187 -7.63 -11.51 21.58
N LYS A 188 -8.33 -11.63 20.45
CA LYS A 188 -7.98 -10.97 19.18
C LYS A 188 -9.22 -10.61 18.37
N PHE A 189 -9.13 -9.51 17.63
CA PHE A 189 -10.10 -9.13 16.62
C PHE A 189 -9.40 -8.33 15.51
N HIS A 190 -9.36 -8.88 14.29
CA HIS A 190 -8.63 -8.27 13.17
C HIS A 190 -9.23 -8.66 11.82
N PRO A 191 -9.02 -7.86 10.76
CA PRO A 191 -9.38 -8.27 9.41
C PRO A 191 -8.53 -9.45 8.95
N VAL A 192 -9.10 -10.28 8.08
CA VAL A 192 -8.35 -11.25 7.29
C VAL A 192 -7.86 -10.52 6.05
N HIS A 193 -6.55 -10.35 5.92
CA HIS A 193 -5.97 -9.85 4.69
C HIS A 193 -6.06 -10.92 3.61
N ASN A 194 -7.07 -10.82 2.74
CA ASN A 194 -7.12 -11.61 1.52
C ASN A 194 -6.19 -10.98 0.49
N GLU A 195 -4.94 -11.44 0.44
CA GLU A 195 -3.93 -10.93 -0.50
C GLU A 195 -4.37 -11.04 -1.96
N ALA A 196 -5.14 -12.07 -2.32
CA ALA A 196 -5.63 -12.25 -3.68
C ALA A 196 -6.70 -11.19 -4.03
N ALA A 197 -7.62 -10.90 -3.10
CA ALA A 197 -8.61 -9.83 -3.27
C ALA A 197 -7.94 -8.45 -3.29
N ALA A 198 -6.94 -8.21 -2.43
CA ALA A 198 -6.17 -6.97 -2.42
C ALA A 198 -5.43 -6.76 -3.75
N LYS A 199 -4.80 -7.81 -4.30
CA LYS A 199 -4.16 -7.76 -5.63
C LYS A 199 -5.19 -7.54 -6.75
N ALA A 200 -6.35 -8.20 -6.68
CA ALA A 200 -7.41 -8.01 -7.66
C ALA A 200 -7.96 -6.58 -7.65
N ARG A 201 -8.13 -5.96 -6.47
CA ARG A 201 -8.52 -4.54 -6.36
C ARG A 201 -7.49 -3.59 -6.93
N ILE A 202 -6.20 -3.83 -6.66
CA ILE A 202 -5.12 -3.04 -7.27
C ILE A 202 -5.14 -3.19 -8.80
N ALA A 203 -5.39 -4.40 -9.31
CA ALA A 203 -5.51 -4.63 -10.75
C ALA A 203 -6.76 -3.96 -11.35
N MET A 204 -7.90 -3.97 -10.63
CA MET A 204 -9.15 -3.35 -11.08
C MET A 204 -9.15 -1.81 -10.98
N ALA A 205 -8.46 -1.25 -9.98
CA ALA A 205 -8.31 0.20 -9.80
C ALA A 205 -7.39 0.83 -10.86
N GLY A 206 -6.66 0.00 -11.62
CA GLY A 206 -5.70 0.44 -12.63
C GLY A 206 -4.43 1.06 -12.03
N PRO A 207 -3.47 1.44 -12.89
CA PRO A 207 -2.21 2.03 -12.45
C PRO A 207 -2.43 3.39 -11.75
N SER A 208 -1.81 3.61 -10.59
CA SER A 208 -1.95 4.84 -9.81
C SER A 208 -0.60 5.40 -9.36
N LEU A 209 -0.57 6.68 -8.97
CA LEU A 209 0.63 7.38 -8.50
C LEU A 209 1.29 6.69 -7.30
N SER A 210 0.51 6.00 -6.46
CA SER A 210 1.01 5.24 -5.29
C SER A 210 1.94 4.08 -5.64
N GLN A 211 1.91 3.61 -6.89
CA GLN A 211 2.76 2.52 -7.38
C GLN A 211 4.09 3.02 -7.93
N LEU A 212 4.27 4.34 -8.06
CA LEU A 212 5.56 4.93 -8.42
C LEU A 212 6.54 4.80 -7.25
N THR A 213 7.82 4.68 -7.58
CA THR A 213 8.91 4.86 -6.63
C THR A 213 9.62 6.18 -6.90
N GLY A 214 10.14 6.82 -5.84
CA GLY A 214 10.78 8.12 -5.93
C GLY A 214 12.18 8.12 -5.32
N THR A 215 13.16 8.65 -6.04
CA THR A 215 14.49 8.95 -5.50
C THR A 215 14.79 10.43 -5.67
N LEU A 216 15.68 10.95 -4.85
CA LEU A 216 16.07 12.36 -4.85
C LEU A 216 17.59 12.48 -4.85
N SER A 217 18.10 13.32 -5.75
CA SER A 217 19.50 13.70 -5.84
C SER A 217 19.60 15.22 -5.65
N ALA A 218 20.33 15.65 -4.64
CA ALA A 218 20.58 17.05 -4.33
C ALA A 218 22.06 17.23 -3.92
N PRO A 219 22.62 18.45 -4.00
CA PRO A 219 23.89 18.78 -3.36
C PRO A 219 23.89 18.42 -1.87
N ASP A 220 25.06 18.11 -1.31
CA ASP A 220 25.21 17.88 0.13
C ASP A 220 25.12 19.18 0.94
N GLU A 221 25.25 20.33 0.27
CA GLU A 221 25.31 21.65 0.89
C GLU A 221 24.48 22.67 0.11
N ALA A 222 23.88 23.60 0.83
CA ALA A 222 23.15 24.73 0.26
C ALA A 222 23.43 26.01 1.06
N ALA A 223 23.55 27.14 0.37
CA ALA A 223 23.67 28.43 1.03
C ALA A 223 22.30 28.91 1.51
N ARG A 224 22.22 29.48 2.71
CA ARG A 224 21.03 30.20 3.15
C ARG A 224 20.78 31.44 2.26
N GLY A 225 19.52 31.71 1.95
CA GLY A 225 19.12 32.79 1.04
C GLY A 225 19.28 32.45 -0.44
N SER A 226 19.58 31.19 -0.79
CA SER A 226 19.77 30.75 -2.16
C SER A 226 18.65 29.84 -2.67
N THR A 227 18.66 29.59 -3.98
CA THR A 227 17.83 28.55 -4.60
C THR A 227 18.61 27.24 -4.65
N LEU A 228 18.07 26.21 -4.01
CA LEU A 228 18.57 24.85 -4.07
C LEU A 228 17.98 24.14 -5.29
N TYR A 229 18.86 23.70 -6.20
CA TYR A 229 18.51 22.88 -7.35
C TYR A 229 18.71 21.40 -7.02
N PHE A 230 17.74 20.56 -7.37
CA PHE A 230 17.81 19.12 -7.15
C PHE A 230 17.00 18.37 -8.20
N THR A 231 17.13 17.05 -8.23
CA THR A 231 16.42 16.19 -9.17
C THR A 231 15.62 15.14 -8.41
N VAL A 232 14.38 14.93 -8.83
CA VAL A 232 13.55 13.82 -8.37
C VAL A 232 13.35 12.84 -9.52
N THR A 233 13.71 11.59 -9.32
CA THR A 233 13.44 10.52 -10.29
C THR A 233 12.21 9.76 -9.85
N LEU A 234 11.16 9.75 -10.69
CA LEU A 234 10.00 8.91 -10.52
C LEU A 234 10.11 7.70 -11.42
N SER A 235 9.95 6.50 -10.87
CA SER A 235 10.02 5.25 -11.62
C SER A 235 8.70 4.50 -11.54
N ASN A 236 8.25 3.99 -12.68
CA ASN A 236 7.11 3.10 -12.80
C ASN A 236 7.61 1.65 -12.87
N PRO A 237 7.55 0.87 -11.79
CA PRO A 237 7.97 -0.52 -11.79
C PRO A 237 6.92 -1.48 -12.37
N THR A 238 5.79 -0.96 -12.83
CA THR A 238 4.66 -1.77 -13.30
C THR A 238 4.73 -2.02 -14.81
N ALA A 239 3.97 -3.02 -15.27
CA ALA A 239 3.85 -3.35 -16.69
C ALA A 239 2.88 -2.43 -17.47
N SER A 240 2.23 -1.47 -16.80
CA SER A 240 1.24 -0.57 -17.40
C SER A 240 1.66 0.90 -17.21
N PRO A 241 1.33 1.81 -18.14
CA PRO A 241 1.65 3.22 -17.96
C PRO A 241 0.89 3.79 -16.76
N ILE A 242 1.56 4.61 -15.95
CA ILE A 242 0.93 5.34 -14.83
C ILE A 242 0.55 6.74 -15.33
N PRO A 243 -0.76 7.08 -15.37
CA PRO A 243 -1.20 8.39 -15.82
C PRO A 243 -0.82 9.48 -14.80
N LEU A 244 -0.39 10.63 -15.31
CA LEU A 244 -0.19 11.87 -14.56
C LEU A 244 -1.33 12.86 -14.86
N ALA A 245 -2.53 12.37 -15.14
CA ALA A 245 -3.70 13.19 -15.45
C ALA A 245 -4.82 12.93 -14.42
N PRO A 246 -5.29 13.94 -13.67
CA PRO A 246 -4.82 15.33 -13.66
C PRO A 246 -3.35 15.43 -13.19
N CYS A 247 -2.64 16.47 -13.64
CA CYS A 247 -1.22 16.65 -13.30
C CYS A 247 -1.04 16.83 -11.79
N PRO A 248 -0.37 15.86 -11.10
CA PRO A 248 -0.35 15.83 -9.66
C PRO A 248 0.41 17.01 -9.06
N ALA A 249 -0.04 17.43 -7.88
CA ALA A 249 0.71 18.32 -7.04
C ALA A 249 1.84 17.55 -6.32
N TYR A 250 2.85 18.28 -5.87
CA TYR A 250 3.85 17.79 -4.94
C TYR A 250 4.14 18.86 -3.91
N THR A 251 4.54 18.43 -2.71
CA THR A 251 5.02 19.31 -1.65
C THR A 251 6.49 19.06 -1.41
N GLN A 252 7.26 20.14 -1.27
CA GLN A 252 8.68 20.10 -0.93
C GLN A 252 8.97 21.00 0.25
N SER A 253 9.91 20.60 1.10
CA SER A 253 10.30 21.40 2.26
C SER A 253 11.78 21.28 2.60
N VAL A 254 12.33 22.36 3.16
CA VAL A 254 13.65 22.39 3.78
C VAL A 254 13.44 22.65 5.26
N TYR A 255 13.76 21.66 6.10
CA TYR A 255 13.59 21.72 7.55
C TYR A 255 14.94 21.77 8.26
N ALA A 256 15.14 22.74 9.14
CA ALA A 256 16.31 22.89 9.98
C ALA A 256 15.87 23.36 11.37
N ASP A 257 16.21 22.58 12.40
CA ASP A 257 16.01 22.90 13.83
C ASP A 257 14.66 23.57 14.15
N GLY A 258 13.56 22.85 13.94
CA GLY A 258 12.20 23.31 14.24
C GLY A 258 11.59 24.27 13.22
N LYS A 259 12.39 24.80 12.28
CA LYS A 259 11.93 25.74 11.24
C LYS A 259 11.86 25.06 9.88
N ALA A 260 10.79 25.31 9.13
CA ALA A 260 10.59 24.78 7.79
C ALA A 260 10.28 25.89 6.78
N SER A 261 10.84 25.77 5.59
CA SER A 261 10.29 26.37 4.38
C SER A 261 9.55 25.29 3.61
N SER A 262 8.31 25.54 3.18
CA SER A 262 7.50 24.58 2.44
C SER A 262 6.83 25.24 1.24
N SER A 263 6.68 24.49 0.15
CA SER A 263 5.95 24.92 -1.04
C SER A 263 5.26 23.74 -1.72
N THR A 264 4.10 24.00 -2.32
CA THR A 264 3.31 23.02 -3.07
C THR A 264 3.15 23.48 -4.51
N LEU A 265 3.60 22.67 -5.46
CA LEU A 265 3.64 22.98 -6.89
C LEU A 265 3.15 21.80 -7.73
N ARG A 266 3.04 21.97 -9.05
CA ARG A 266 2.74 20.90 -10.01
C ARG A 266 3.99 20.38 -10.71
N LEU A 267 4.01 19.09 -11.04
CA LEU A 267 4.98 18.55 -11.98
C LEU A 267 4.78 19.13 -13.39
N ASN A 268 5.83 19.09 -14.22
CA ASN A 268 5.72 19.42 -15.63
C ASN A 268 5.24 18.20 -16.45
N CYS A 269 3.99 17.78 -16.23
CA CYS A 269 3.44 16.57 -16.84
C CYS A 269 3.34 16.64 -18.37
N GLY A 270 3.18 17.84 -18.94
CA GLY A 270 3.10 18.04 -20.39
C GLY A 270 4.39 17.64 -21.12
N ALA A 271 5.54 17.88 -20.50
CA ALA A 271 6.86 17.52 -21.04
C ALA A 271 7.09 16.00 -21.14
N VAL A 272 6.27 15.19 -20.46
CA VAL A 272 6.38 13.72 -20.44
C VAL A 272 5.18 13.02 -21.06
N GLY A 273 4.36 13.75 -21.82
CA GLY A 273 3.16 13.18 -22.44
C GLY A 273 2.08 12.75 -21.44
N ALA A 274 2.05 13.36 -20.25
CA ALA A 274 1.08 13.14 -19.17
C ALA A 274 1.02 11.70 -18.60
N GLN A 275 2.09 10.90 -18.76
CA GLN A 275 2.19 9.57 -18.17
C GLN A 275 3.65 9.14 -17.97
N ILE A 276 3.89 8.14 -17.11
CA ILE A 276 5.18 7.45 -17.01
C ILE A 276 5.00 6.05 -17.58
N ALA A 277 5.75 5.72 -18.63
CA ALA A 277 5.64 4.45 -19.35
C ALA A 277 5.96 3.23 -18.43
N PRO A 278 5.50 2.02 -18.78
CA PRO A 278 5.84 0.80 -18.05
C PRO A 278 7.35 0.63 -17.87
N ASN A 279 7.78 0.13 -16.70
CA ASN A 279 9.18 -0.18 -16.39
C ASN A 279 10.17 0.94 -16.74
N SER A 280 9.75 2.20 -16.63
CA SER A 280 10.53 3.36 -17.03
C SER A 280 10.68 4.38 -15.90
N SER A 281 11.65 5.27 -16.05
CA SER A 281 11.95 6.33 -15.08
C SER A 281 12.01 7.68 -15.78
N VAL A 282 11.58 8.71 -15.05
CA VAL A 282 11.61 10.11 -15.49
C VAL A 282 12.30 10.94 -14.43
N ASN A 283 13.27 11.76 -14.86
CA ASN A 283 13.95 12.71 -14.01
C ASN A 283 13.27 14.07 -14.12
N PHE A 284 12.85 14.64 -12.99
CA PHE A 284 12.31 16.00 -12.89
C PHE A 284 13.31 16.92 -12.21
N GLU A 285 13.64 18.02 -12.85
CA GLU A 285 14.39 19.11 -12.24
C GLU A 285 13.49 19.88 -11.28
N MET A 286 14.02 20.21 -10.11
CA MET A 286 13.29 20.82 -9.01
C MET A 286 14.08 21.98 -8.42
N GLN A 287 13.35 22.96 -7.89
CA GLN A 287 13.93 24.12 -7.21
C GLN A 287 13.23 24.37 -5.88
N ALA A 288 14.00 24.55 -4.81
CA ALA A 288 13.49 24.96 -3.49
C ALA A 288 14.21 26.23 -3.03
N GLN A 289 13.45 27.18 -2.48
CA GLN A 289 14.04 28.34 -1.81
C GLN A 289 14.53 27.94 -0.43
N VAL A 290 15.77 28.29 -0.11
CA VAL A 290 16.36 28.15 1.24
C VAL A 290 16.34 29.53 1.89
N PRO A 291 15.42 29.82 2.82
CA PRO A 291 15.37 31.13 3.47
C PRO A 291 16.68 31.47 4.19
N ALA A 292 17.03 32.77 4.15
CA ALA A 292 18.25 33.28 4.78
C ALA A 292 18.25 33.10 6.32
N ASP A 293 17.06 33.02 6.90
CA ASP A 293 16.79 32.95 8.33
C ASP A 293 16.56 31.51 8.85
N LEU A 294 16.84 30.49 8.03
CA LEU A 294 16.94 29.12 8.52
C LEU A 294 18.20 28.96 9.40
N PRO A 295 18.18 28.07 10.41
CA PRO A 295 19.38 27.72 11.16
C PRO A 295 20.48 27.14 10.26
N ALA A 296 21.74 27.45 10.58
CA ALA A 296 22.91 26.84 9.96
C ALA A 296 23.07 25.37 10.39
N GLY A 297 23.77 24.56 9.60
CA GLY A 297 24.07 23.17 9.92
C GLY A 297 23.07 22.19 9.29
N GLY A 298 22.82 21.06 9.97
CA GLY A 298 22.06 19.95 9.41
C GLY A 298 20.60 20.32 9.10
N ALA A 299 20.18 20.10 7.86
CA ALA A 299 18.81 20.28 7.39
C ALA A 299 18.33 19.05 6.61
N LYS A 300 17.02 18.88 6.53
CA LYS A 300 16.35 17.84 5.75
C LYS A 300 15.61 18.48 4.58
N LEU A 301 16.03 18.17 3.36
CA LEU A 301 15.23 18.38 2.15
C LEU A 301 14.25 17.21 2.03
N SER A 302 12.96 17.52 1.97
CA SER A 302 11.89 16.53 1.78
C SER A 302 11.08 16.87 0.53
N TRP A 303 10.63 15.84 -0.16
CA TRP A 303 9.78 15.94 -1.34
C TRP A 303 8.71 14.85 -1.31
N LYS A 304 7.46 15.19 -1.64
CA LYS A 304 6.33 14.26 -1.59
C LYS A 304 5.38 14.51 -2.75
N LEU A 305 5.15 13.48 -3.57
CA LEU A 305 4.08 13.49 -4.57
C LEU A 305 2.72 13.29 -3.89
N GLU A 306 1.73 14.05 -4.33
CA GLU A 306 0.33 13.81 -3.98
C GLU A 306 -0.09 12.39 -4.35
N ASP A 307 -0.72 11.68 -3.40
CA ASP A 307 -1.19 10.29 -3.56
C ASP A 307 -0.10 9.31 -4.09
N GLY A 308 1.19 9.67 -3.91
CA GLY A 308 2.34 8.98 -4.48
C GLY A 308 3.54 8.85 -3.53
N PRO A 309 4.75 8.57 -4.02
CA PRO A 309 5.94 8.37 -3.21
C PRO A 309 6.45 9.67 -2.57
N GLY A 310 7.19 9.53 -1.47
CA GLY A 310 7.97 10.60 -0.86
C GLY A 310 9.44 10.21 -0.73
N THR A 311 10.32 11.20 -0.77
CA THR A 311 11.77 11.02 -0.70
C THR A 311 12.42 12.23 -0.03
N GLY A 312 13.68 12.12 0.35
CA GLY A 312 14.37 13.21 1.02
C GLY A 312 15.85 12.92 1.23
N LYS A 313 16.60 13.97 1.55
CA LYS A 313 18.04 13.93 1.77
C LYS A 313 18.42 14.88 2.91
N LEU A 314 19.39 14.47 3.72
CA LEU A 314 20.06 15.37 4.66
C LEU A 314 21.10 16.20 3.92
N ILE A 315 21.09 17.51 4.16
CA ILE A 315 22.01 18.49 3.59
C ILE A 315 22.54 19.40 4.70
N SER A 316 23.61 20.13 4.43
CA SER A 316 24.15 21.14 5.34
C SER A 316 23.84 22.55 4.84
N LEU A 317 23.30 23.41 5.70
CA LEU A 317 23.04 24.82 5.39
C LEU A 317 24.19 25.71 5.86
N ARG A 318 24.77 26.44 4.91
CA ARG A 318 25.88 27.38 5.14
C ARG A 318 25.43 28.83 5.14
#